data_AF-A0A4Q0T3Z2-F1
#
_entry.id   AF-A0A4Q0T3Z2-F1
#
_cell.length_a   1.000
_cell.length_b   1.000
_cell.length_c   1.000
_cell.angle_alpha   90.00
_cell.angle_beta   90.00
_cell.angle_gamma   90.00
#
_symmetry.space_group_name_H-M   'P 1'
#
loop_
_entity.id
_entity.type
_entity.pdbx_description
1 polymer ?
#
loop_
_entity_poly.entity_id
_entity_poly.type
_entity_poly.pdbx_seq_one_letter_code
_entity_poly.pdbx_strand_id
1 'polypeptide(L)'
;MQSSTFRYSGFHPVDDPLHYTFNVNDEFSLQSVGGTIRIKPPLSDLLANGTKVARWADTERSYVTGFHPDTDCRGYFTSSSYQANNNCYNYACNIATNSFAHPGRKHDANLRGPSGHIEEDFLLKAAMADGLQLIGDATMPLAAALQNASSFNLDKGHLVAVFISVPKPQIHWQGDFHFVRCDAKDGSSWSQKSGQDQPANFDFQGKPLSDPSKGVWMINQGPTKPDGKSAFKSEYNFAAWMFVPTDNIDII
;
A
#
# COMPACT_ATOMS: atom_id res chain seq x y z
N MET A 1 2.43 36.88 -10.62
CA MET A 1 3.09 35.60 -10.32
C MET A 1 2.18 34.51 -10.84
N GLN A 2 2.57 33.86 -11.95
CA GLN A 2 1.80 32.78 -12.57
C GLN A 2 1.97 31.51 -11.75
N SER A 3 0.85 30.91 -11.35
CA SER A 3 0.78 29.60 -10.72
C SER A 3 1.03 28.53 -11.79
N SER A 4 1.99 27.65 -11.51
CA SER A 4 2.36 26.51 -12.33
C SER A 4 1.29 25.42 -12.27
N THR A 5 0.56 25.23 -13.36
CA THR A 5 -0.18 24.00 -13.66
C THR A 5 0.81 22.92 -14.12
N PHE A 6 0.90 21.82 -13.38
CA PHE A 6 1.56 20.61 -13.86
C PHE A 6 0.75 20.01 -15.02
N ARG A 7 1.29 20.05 -16.24
CA ARG A 7 0.83 19.22 -17.36
C ARG A 7 1.54 17.86 -17.25
N TYR A 8 0.80 16.81 -16.94
CA TYR A 8 1.21 15.46 -17.31
C TYR A 8 0.91 15.28 -18.79
N SER A 9 1.95 15.14 -19.62
CA SER A 9 1.83 14.76 -21.03
C SER A 9 2.30 13.32 -21.20
N GLY A 10 1.41 12.36 -20.97
CA GLY A 10 1.54 11.01 -21.50
C GLY A 10 0.74 10.91 -22.80
N PHE A 11 1.36 10.42 -23.86
CA PHE A 11 0.64 10.08 -25.09
C PHE A 11 0.07 8.68 -24.91
N HIS A 12 -1.26 8.55 -24.90
CA HIS A 12 -1.94 7.26 -24.83
C HIS A 12 -2.41 6.86 -26.25
N PRO A 13 -2.28 5.59 -26.65
CA PRO A 13 -2.89 5.09 -27.87
C PRO A 13 -4.41 5.33 -27.87
N VAL A 14 -4.97 5.70 -29.03
CA VAL A 14 -6.40 6.03 -29.20
C VAL A 14 -7.32 4.84 -28.92
N ASP A 15 -6.74 3.65 -28.91
CA ASP A 15 -7.35 2.33 -28.80
C ASP A 15 -6.99 1.60 -27.50
N ASP A 16 -6.42 2.28 -26.51
CA ASP A 16 -6.16 1.67 -25.21
C ASP A 16 -7.49 1.41 -24.46
N PRO A 17 -7.89 0.15 -24.22
CA PRO A 17 -9.16 -0.19 -23.58
C PRO A 17 -9.24 0.27 -22.11
N LEU A 18 -8.13 0.72 -21.53
CA LEU A 18 -8.03 1.26 -20.16
C LEU A 18 -8.09 2.80 -20.10
N HIS A 19 -8.17 3.48 -21.25
CA HIS A 19 -8.29 4.93 -21.34
C HIS A 19 -9.55 5.33 -22.13
N TYR A 20 -10.42 6.13 -21.52
CA TYR A 20 -11.57 6.73 -22.21
C TYR A 20 -11.30 8.21 -22.45
N THR A 21 -11.27 8.64 -23.71
CA THR A 21 -11.14 10.05 -24.09
C THR A 21 -12.52 10.70 -24.05
N PHE A 22 -12.74 11.62 -23.11
CA PHE A 22 -14.00 12.36 -23.02
C PHE A 22 -14.12 13.37 -24.16
N ASN A 23 -15.23 13.35 -24.88
CA ASN A 23 -15.63 14.50 -25.68
C ASN A 23 -16.43 15.46 -24.80
N VAL A 24 -16.27 16.77 -25.02
CA VAL A 24 -16.95 17.84 -24.25
C VAL A 24 -18.50 17.73 -24.32
N ASN A 25 -19.03 16.87 -25.18
CA ASN A 25 -20.46 16.68 -25.43
C ASN A 25 -21.01 15.32 -24.95
N ASP A 26 -20.22 14.49 -24.26
CA ASP A 26 -20.72 13.22 -23.72
C ASP A 26 -21.65 13.51 -22.51
N GLU A 27 -22.92 13.09 -22.60
CA GLU A 27 -23.91 13.29 -21.53
C GLU A 27 -23.61 12.36 -20.35
N PHE A 28 -23.04 12.92 -19.28
CA PHE A 28 -23.04 12.31 -17.95
C PHE A 28 -23.92 13.10 -17.00
N SER A 29 -24.52 12.42 -16.03
CA SER A 29 -25.15 13.05 -14.87
C SER A 29 -24.08 13.73 -13.99
N LEU A 30 -23.67 14.92 -14.40
CA LEU A 30 -22.71 15.77 -13.73
C LEU A 30 -23.39 16.44 -12.53
N GLN A 31 -22.97 16.12 -11.31
CA GLN A 31 -23.23 17.02 -10.18
C GLN A 31 -22.19 18.13 -10.22
N SER A 32 -22.48 19.21 -10.96
CA SER A 32 -21.64 20.40 -10.98
C SER A 32 -21.72 21.08 -9.61
N VAL A 33 -20.66 20.98 -8.80
CA VAL A 33 -20.44 21.88 -7.67
C VAL A 33 -19.22 22.72 -8.00
N GLY A 34 -19.44 23.96 -8.44
CA GLY A 34 -18.41 25.00 -8.47
C GLY A 34 -17.30 24.86 -9.51
N GLY A 35 -17.60 24.43 -10.74
CA GLY A 35 -16.67 24.59 -11.89
C GLY A 35 -15.46 23.66 -11.92
N THR A 36 -15.39 22.65 -11.04
CA THR A 36 -14.38 21.58 -11.10
C THR A 36 -15.06 20.27 -11.52
N ILE A 37 -14.65 19.68 -12.64
CA ILE A 37 -15.09 18.34 -13.04
C ILE A 37 -14.44 17.34 -12.08
N ARG A 38 -15.24 16.74 -11.20
CA ARG A 38 -14.79 15.63 -10.36
C ARG A 38 -15.16 14.33 -11.07
N ILE A 39 -14.17 13.64 -11.62
CA ILE A 39 -14.35 12.27 -12.12
C ILE A 39 -14.62 11.40 -10.88
N LYS A 40 -15.84 10.88 -10.79
CA LYS A 40 -16.19 9.91 -9.75
C LYS A 40 -15.48 8.59 -10.07
N PRO A 41 -14.99 7.84 -9.08
CA PRO A 41 -14.55 6.46 -9.31
C PRO A 41 -15.69 5.69 -10.01
N PRO A 42 -15.37 4.92 -11.05
CA PRO A 42 -16.38 4.17 -11.81
C PRO A 42 -17.00 3.04 -10.96
N LEU A 43 -16.30 2.60 -9.92
CA LEU A 43 -16.69 1.48 -9.07
C LEU A 43 -16.71 1.88 -7.59
N SER A 44 -17.50 1.15 -6.81
CA SER A 44 -17.45 1.23 -5.36
C SER A 44 -17.77 -0.11 -4.74
N ASP A 45 -16.99 -0.50 -3.75
CA ASP A 45 -17.28 -1.68 -2.93
C ASP A 45 -18.10 -1.28 -1.70
N LEU A 46 -18.93 -2.19 -1.23
CA LEU A 46 -19.74 -2.04 -0.03
C LEU A 46 -19.09 -2.81 1.11
N LEU A 47 -18.68 -2.11 2.17
CA LEU A 47 -18.19 -2.72 3.40
C LEU A 47 -19.36 -3.33 4.19
N ALA A 48 -19.06 -4.23 5.13
CA ALA A 48 -20.07 -4.87 5.96
C ALA A 48 -20.90 -3.85 6.78
N ASN A 49 -20.29 -2.75 7.22
CA ASN A 49 -20.99 -1.63 7.87
C ASN A 49 -21.85 -0.74 6.92
N GLY A 50 -21.94 -1.07 5.62
CA GLY A 50 -22.71 -0.32 4.63
C GLY A 50 -21.99 0.90 4.03
N THR A 51 -20.75 1.19 4.45
CA THR A 51 -19.92 2.24 3.87
C THR A 51 -19.46 1.86 2.46
N LYS A 52 -19.46 2.83 1.54
CA LYS A 52 -18.93 2.65 0.19
C LYS A 52 -17.46 3.09 0.12
N VAL A 53 -16.61 2.25 -0.44
CA VAL A 53 -15.21 2.57 -0.73
C VAL A 53 -15.04 2.78 -2.22
N ALA A 54 -14.38 3.87 -2.60
CA ALA A 54 -14.06 4.18 -3.99
C ALA A 54 -13.09 3.15 -4.57
N ARG A 55 -13.38 2.69 -5.80
CA ARG A 55 -12.49 1.82 -6.56
C ARG A 55 -12.28 2.34 -7.99
N TRP A 56 -11.03 2.45 -8.42
CA TRP A 56 -10.66 3.09 -9.70
C TRP A 56 -10.50 2.12 -10.88
N ALA A 57 -10.39 0.82 -10.61
CA ALA A 57 -10.43 -0.27 -11.59
C ALA A 57 -10.72 -1.59 -10.85
N ASP A 58 -11.00 -2.67 -11.56
CA ASP A 58 -11.21 -3.98 -10.92
C ASP A 58 -9.99 -4.44 -10.12
N THR A 59 -10.24 -5.25 -9.10
CA THR A 59 -9.17 -5.82 -8.28
C THR A 59 -8.38 -6.84 -9.10
N GLU A 60 -7.08 -6.62 -9.22
CA GLU A 60 -6.16 -7.54 -9.88
C GLU A 60 -5.28 -8.25 -8.87
N ARG A 61 -4.95 -9.52 -9.17
CA ARG A 61 -4.12 -10.38 -8.32
C ARG A 61 -3.12 -11.10 -9.20
N SER A 62 -1.89 -11.29 -8.69
CA SER A 62 -0.90 -12.15 -9.33
C SER A 62 -0.10 -12.95 -8.28
N TYR A 63 0.73 -13.87 -8.75
CA TYR A 63 1.68 -14.59 -7.92
C TYR A 63 2.97 -13.79 -7.80
N VAL A 64 3.63 -13.87 -6.64
CA VAL A 64 4.97 -13.30 -6.47
C VAL A 64 5.99 -14.31 -6.99
N THR A 65 6.61 -13.99 -8.13
CA THR A 65 7.66 -14.83 -8.75
C THR A 65 9.03 -14.15 -8.75
N GLY A 66 9.11 -12.93 -8.21
CA GLY A 66 10.28 -12.07 -8.24
C GLY A 66 9.87 -10.60 -8.15
N PHE A 67 10.87 -9.71 -8.21
CA PHE A 67 10.62 -8.27 -8.27
C PHE A 67 10.27 -7.87 -9.71
N HIS A 68 8.98 -7.93 -10.04
CA HIS A 68 8.44 -7.62 -11.37
C HIS A 68 7.30 -6.58 -11.33
N PRO A 69 7.55 -5.37 -10.80
CA PRO A 69 6.50 -4.39 -10.55
C PRO A 69 5.78 -3.87 -11.82
N ASP A 70 6.41 -4.05 -12.99
CA ASP A 70 5.86 -3.73 -14.30
C ASP A 70 4.81 -4.73 -14.79
N THR A 71 4.83 -5.96 -14.28
CA THR A 71 3.90 -7.03 -14.69
C THR A 71 3.02 -7.54 -13.55
N ASP A 72 3.44 -7.37 -12.30
CA ASP A 72 2.63 -7.67 -11.11
C ASP A 72 1.28 -6.96 -11.17
N CYS A 73 0.21 -7.72 -10.97
CA CYS A 73 -1.18 -7.23 -11.07
C CYS A 73 -1.41 -6.40 -12.35
N ARG A 74 -0.93 -6.88 -13.51
CA ARG A 74 -1.03 -6.19 -14.82
C ARG A 74 -0.32 -4.82 -14.84
N GLY A 75 0.71 -4.65 -14.02
CA GLY A 75 1.46 -3.39 -13.92
C GLY A 75 0.72 -2.30 -13.15
N TYR A 76 -0.35 -2.61 -12.41
CA TYR A 76 -1.14 -1.61 -11.70
C TYR A 76 -0.38 -0.89 -10.58
N PHE A 77 0.74 -1.46 -10.13
CA PHE A 77 1.62 -0.83 -9.16
C PHE A 77 2.54 0.25 -9.76
N THR A 78 2.71 0.27 -11.09
CA THR A 78 3.63 1.17 -11.80
C THR A 78 2.93 2.07 -12.81
N SER A 79 1.77 1.65 -13.33
CA SER A 79 0.95 2.45 -14.25
C SER A 79 0.46 3.74 -13.59
N SER A 80 0.66 4.88 -14.23
CA SER A 80 0.26 6.19 -13.72
C SER A 80 -1.23 6.30 -13.39
N SER A 81 -2.08 5.49 -14.04
CA SER A 81 -3.53 5.50 -13.85
C SER A 81 -3.96 4.82 -12.55
N TYR A 82 -3.15 3.89 -12.03
CA TYR A 82 -3.50 3.02 -10.91
C TYR A 82 -2.53 3.10 -9.74
N GLN A 83 -1.27 3.50 -9.99
CA GLN A 83 -0.18 3.55 -9.02
C GLN A 83 -0.55 4.34 -7.77
N ALA A 84 -1.23 5.49 -7.93
CA ALA A 84 -1.61 6.35 -6.80
C ALA A 84 -2.73 5.75 -5.92
N ASN A 85 -3.43 4.72 -6.42
CA ASN A 85 -4.57 4.08 -5.78
C ASN A 85 -4.22 2.72 -5.16
N ASN A 86 -2.96 2.29 -5.27
CA ASN A 86 -2.47 1.05 -4.68
C ASN A 86 -1.28 1.40 -3.80
N ASN A 87 -1.33 1.12 -2.50
CA ASN A 87 -0.31 1.54 -1.55
C ASN A 87 0.67 0.40 -1.19
N CYS A 88 1.45 0.58 -0.12
CA CYS A 88 2.38 -0.44 0.40
C CYS A 88 1.67 -1.77 0.72
N TYR A 89 0.45 -1.72 1.25
CA TYR A 89 -0.29 -2.90 1.66
C TYR A 89 -0.83 -3.68 0.46
N ASN A 90 -1.37 -2.97 -0.53
CA ASN A 90 -1.73 -3.55 -1.83
C ASN A 90 -0.54 -4.26 -2.47
N TYR A 91 0.59 -3.56 -2.56
CA TYR A 91 1.80 -4.08 -3.17
C TYR A 91 2.33 -5.30 -2.42
N ALA A 92 2.44 -5.21 -1.09
CA ALA A 92 2.94 -6.28 -0.26
C ALA A 92 2.06 -7.52 -0.27
N CYS A 93 0.74 -7.36 -0.39
CA CYS A 93 -0.16 -8.50 -0.56
C CYS A 93 -0.20 -9.02 -2.01
N ASN A 94 0.43 -8.31 -2.95
CA ASN A 94 0.36 -8.54 -4.40
C ASN A 94 -1.07 -8.54 -4.94
N ILE A 95 -1.87 -7.58 -4.47
CA ILE A 95 -3.28 -7.39 -4.82
C ILE A 95 -3.52 -5.89 -5.08
N ALA A 96 -3.72 -5.52 -6.34
CA ALA A 96 -4.07 -4.16 -6.72
C ALA A 96 -5.59 -3.97 -6.61
N THR A 97 -6.06 -3.49 -5.45
CA THR A 97 -7.50 -3.25 -5.22
C THR A 97 -8.01 -1.99 -5.88
N ASN A 98 -7.10 -1.05 -6.23
CA ASN A 98 -7.42 0.28 -6.75
C ASN A 98 -8.30 1.11 -5.79
N SER A 99 -8.15 0.91 -4.48
CA SER A 99 -8.94 1.55 -3.41
C SER A 99 -8.11 2.12 -2.25
N PHE A 100 -6.77 2.08 -2.36
CA PHE A 100 -5.81 2.43 -1.32
C PHE A 100 -6.05 1.62 -0.04
N ALA A 101 -5.63 0.35 -0.06
CA ALA A 101 -6.10 -0.62 0.92
C ALA A 101 -5.58 -0.39 2.33
N HIS A 102 -6.45 -0.62 3.32
CA HIS A 102 -6.07 -0.58 4.73
C HIS A 102 -6.31 -1.97 5.34
N PRO A 103 -5.38 -2.47 6.18
CA PRO A 103 -5.57 -3.76 6.84
C PRO A 103 -6.89 -3.81 7.61
N GLY A 104 -7.64 -4.89 7.43
CA GLY A 104 -8.90 -5.20 8.09
C GLY A 104 -10.09 -4.35 7.69
N ARG A 105 -9.92 -3.39 6.77
CA ARG A 105 -11.00 -2.44 6.40
C ARG A 105 -12.22 -3.15 5.82
N LYS A 106 -12.01 -4.25 5.10
CA LYS A 106 -13.10 -5.05 4.53
C LYS A 106 -13.93 -5.75 5.60
N HIS A 107 -13.33 -6.02 6.75
CA HIS A 107 -13.90 -6.75 7.87
C HIS A 107 -14.25 -5.86 9.06
N ASP A 108 -14.37 -4.54 8.83
CA ASP A 108 -14.65 -3.54 9.87
C ASP A 108 -13.65 -3.56 11.05
N ALA A 109 -12.44 -4.09 10.83
CA ALA A 109 -11.42 -4.10 11.87
C ALA A 109 -10.79 -2.71 12.00
N ASN A 110 -10.56 -2.31 13.24
CA ASN A 110 -9.97 -1.01 13.55
C ASN A 110 -8.45 -1.14 13.70
N LEU A 111 -7.71 -0.30 12.99
CA LEU A 111 -6.26 -0.16 13.18
C LEU A 111 -5.90 0.59 14.47
N ARG A 112 -6.87 1.32 15.04
CA ARG A 112 -6.68 2.16 16.21
C ARG A 112 -7.06 1.43 17.48
N GLY A 113 -6.13 1.43 18.44
CA GLY A 113 -6.36 0.88 19.76
C GLY A 113 -6.97 1.89 20.74
N PRO A 114 -6.94 1.59 22.06
CA PRO A 114 -7.51 2.43 23.10
C PRO A 114 -6.96 3.86 23.13
N SER A 115 -5.75 4.08 22.60
CA SER A 115 -5.19 5.43 22.49
C SER A 115 -5.84 6.30 21.41
N GLY A 116 -6.66 5.71 20.52
CA GLY A 116 -7.23 6.39 19.35
C GLY A 116 -6.24 6.54 18.18
N HIS A 117 -5.04 5.96 18.30
CA HIS A 117 -4.00 5.98 17.28
C HIS A 117 -3.70 4.57 16.76
N ILE A 118 -2.97 4.48 15.64
CA ILE A 118 -2.54 3.17 15.11
C ILE A 118 -1.64 2.49 16.14
N GLU A 119 -1.97 1.25 16.48
CA GLU A 119 -1.26 0.42 17.45
C GLU A 119 -0.93 -0.95 16.82
N GLU A 120 0.23 -1.51 17.20
CA GLU A 120 0.77 -2.73 16.59
C GLU A 120 -0.20 -3.91 16.69
N ASP A 121 -0.72 -4.21 17.88
CA ASP A 121 -1.66 -5.32 18.09
C ASP A 121 -2.92 -5.20 17.21
N PHE A 122 -3.40 -3.98 16.99
CA PHE A 122 -4.60 -3.71 16.20
C PHE A 122 -4.29 -3.82 14.70
N LEU A 123 -3.13 -3.32 14.26
CA LEU A 123 -2.63 -3.50 12.91
C LEU A 123 -2.47 -4.98 12.55
N LEU A 124 -1.83 -5.77 13.41
CA LEU A 124 -1.60 -7.20 13.16
C LEU A 124 -2.93 -7.98 13.16
N LYS A 125 -3.85 -7.70 14.09
CA LYS A 125 -5.19 -8.31 14.10
C LYS A 125 -5.99 -7.95 12.85
N ALA A 126 -5.91 -6.71 12.38
CA ALA A 126 -6.59 -6.27 11.18
C ALA A 126 -6.03 -6.94 9.92
N ALA A 127 -4.70 -7.04 9.80
CA ALA A 127 -4.06 -7.78 8.73
C ALA A 127 -4.42 -9.29 8.76
N MET A 128 -4.52 -9.88 9.95
CA MET A 128 -4.98 -11.26 10.10
C MET A 128 -6.46 -11.44 9.72
N ALA A 129 -7.31 -10.44 9.96
CA ALA A 129 -8.70 -10.48 9.53
C ALA A 129 -8.81 -10.55 8.00
N ASP A 130 -7.90 -9.89 7.27
CA ASP A 130 -7.80 -9.97 5.81
C ASP A 130 -7.19 -11.29 5.31
N GLY A 131 -6.74 -12.17 6.21
CA GLY A 131 -6.22 -13.51 5.89
C GLY A 131 -4.71 -13.69 6.01
N LEU A 132 -3.94 -12.65 6.37
CA LEU A 132 -2.50 -12.80 6.62
C LEU A 132 -2.26 -13.63 7.89
N GLN A 133 -1.11 -14.30 7.95
CA GLN A 133 -0.76 -15.20 9.05
C GLN A 133 0.48 -14.69 9.77
N LEU A 134 0.37 -14.42 11.08
CA LEU A 134 1.52 -14.02 11.89
C LEU A 134 2.49 -15.20 12.04
N ILE A 135 3.76 -15.00 11.66
CA ILE A 135 4.80 -16.05 11.72
C ILE A 135 5.95 -15.71 12.67
N GLY A 136 6.08 -14.45 13.09
CA GLY A 136 7.08 -14.02 14.06
C GLY A 136 6.91 -12.56 14.49
N ASP A 137 7.33 -12.25 15.71
CA ASP A 137 7.35 -10.90 16.26
C ASP A 137 8.63 -10.12 15.87
N ALA A 138 8.73 -8.88 16.33
CA ALA A 138 9.86 -7.97 16.09
C ALA A 138 11.22 -8.50 16.56
N THR A 139 11.25 -9.47 17.48
CA THR A 139 12.49 -10.05 18.02
C THR A 139 12.98 -11.24 17.21
N MET A 140 12.12 -11.79 16.34
CA MET A 140 12.46 -12.95 15.53
C MET A 140 13.40 -12.57 14.38
N PRO A 141 14.58 -13.20 14.26
CA PRO A 141 15.48 -12.96 13.14
C PRO A 141 14.90 -13.53 11.84
N LEU A 142 15.24 -12.93 10.70
CA LEU A 142 14.76 -13.35 9.37
C LEU A 142 14.96 -14.85 9.10
N ALA A 143 16.10 -15.43 9.50
CA ALA A 143 16.37 -16.85 9.30
C ALA A 143 15.33 -17.76 9.99
N ALA A 144 14.88 -17.38 11.19
CA ALA A 144 13.84 -18.11 11.91
C ALA A 144 12.46 -17.88 11.27
N ALA A 145 12.17 -16.67 10.80
CA ALA A 145 10.93 -16.38 10.09
C ALA A 145 10.81 -17.17 8.78
N LEU A 146 11.89 -17.30 8.00
CA LEU A 146 11.95 -18.13 6.80
C LEU A 146 11.73 -19.61 7.14
N GLN A 147 12.32 -20.09 8.23
CA GLN A 147 12.08 -21.45 8.71
C GLN A 147 10.60 -21.66 9.10
N ASN A 148 9.99 -20.73 9.83
CA ASN A 148 8.56 -20.81 10.15
C ASN A 148 7.70 -20.78 8.88
N ALA A 149 8.04 -19.92 7.93
CA ALA A 149 7.35 -19.81 6.64
C ALA A 149 7.44 -21.11 5.81
N SER A 150 8.49 -21.91 5.97
CA SER A 150 8.60 -23.23 5.31
C SER A 150 7.57 -24.26 5.79
N SER A 151 6.92 -24.03 6.94
CA SER A 151 5.77 -24.82 7.39
C SER A 151 4.49 -24.49 6.62
N PHE A 152 4.49 -23.39 5.86
CA PHE A 152 3.44 -23.01 4.93
C PHE A 152 3.81 -23.44 3.52
N ASN A 153 2.81 -23.51 2.64
CA ASN A 153 3.07 -23.76 1.23
C ASN A 153 3.61 -22.48 0.57
N LEU A 154 4.93 -22.33 0.49
CA LEU A 154 5.59 -21.19 -0.16
C LEU A 154 5.34 -21.10 -1.68
N ASP A 155 4.79 -22.14 -2.32
CA ASP A 155 4.30 -22.04 -3.70
C ASP A 155 2.93 -21.34 -3.78
N LYS A 156 2.30 -21.14 -2.62
CA LYS A 156 0.99 -20.51 -2.46
C LYS A 156 1.05 -19.31 -1.51
N GLY A 157 2.14 -18.56 -1.54
CA GLY A 157 2.24 -17.30 -0.81
C GLY A 157 3.66 -16.80 -0.69
N HIS A 158 3.84 -15.76 0.11
CA HIS A 158 5.11 -15.10 0.32
C HIS A 158 5.17 -14.44 1.70
N LEU A 159 6.37 -14.13 2.17
CA LEU A 159 6.54 -13.40 3.42
C LEU A 159 6.40 -11.89 3.19
N VAL A 160 5.96 -11.20 4.24
CA VAL A 160 6.05 -9.74 4.35
C VAL A 160 6.65 -9.35 5.70
N ALA A 161 7.40 -8.26 5.72
CA ALA A 161 7.81 -7.59 6.94
C ALA A 161 6.85 -6.42 7.21
N VAL A 162 6.36 -6.32 8.44
CA VAL A 162 5.43 -5.28 8.88
C VAL A 162 6.19 -4.28 9.72
N PHE A 163 5.93 -3.00 9.48
CA PHE A 163 6.49 -1.90 10.24
C PHE A 163 5.39 -0.94 10.69
N ILE A 164 5.61 -0.31 11.82
CA ILE A 164 4.70 0.69 12.40
C ILE A 164 5.45 1.98 12.69
N SER A 165 4.90 3.11 12.24
CA SER A 165 5.33 4.42 12.71
C SER A 165 4.51 4.81 13.91
N VAL A 166 5.18 4.97 15.05
CA VAL A 166 4.51 5.31 16.31
C VAL A 166 3.84 6.69 16.20
N PRO A 167 2.64 6.85 16.78
CA PRO A 167 1.94 8.13 16.83
C PRO A 167 2.77 9.20 17.52
N LYS A 168 2.66 10.45 17.03
CA LYS A 168 3.32 11.62 17.63
C LYS A 168 2.26 12.72 17.80
N PRO A 169 1.45 12.67 18.87
CA PRO A 169 0.33 13.59 19.10
C PRO A 169 0.72 15.07 19.08
N GLN A 170 1.95 15.39 19.51
CA GLN A 170 2.52 16.74 19.55
C GLN A 170 2.56 17.45 18.19
N ILE A 171 2.49 16.69 17.09
CA ILE A 171 2.48 17.18 15.72
C ILE A 171 1.29 16.62 14.92
N HIS A 172 0.28 16.08 15.61
CA HIS A 172 -0.91 15.46 15.02
C HIS A 172 -0.63 14.27 14.09
N TRP A 173 0.51 13.60 14.23
CA TRP A 173 0.79 12.35 13.53
C TRP A 173 0.08 11.20 14.24
N GLN A 174 -0.86 10.55 13.55
CA GLN A 174 -1.73 9.54 14.14
C GLN A 174 -1.13 8.13 14.16
N GLY A 175 0.11 8.00 13.72
CA GLY A 175 0.75 6.73 13.40
C GLY A 175 0.53 6.36 11.93
N ASP A 176 1.34 5.43 11.45
CA ASP A 176 1.25 4.87 10.10
C ASP A 176 1.80 3.44 10.09
N PHE A 177 1.64 2.73 8.98
CA PHE A 177 2.17 1.39 8.80
C PHE A 177 2.91 1.25 7.47
N HIS A 178 3.79 0.26 7.38
CA HIS A 178 4.46 -0.07 6.13
C HIS A 178 4.65 -1.57 6.02
N PHE A 179 4.53 -2.09 4.79
CA PHE A 179 4.73 -3.50 4.49
C PHE A 179 5.79 -3.64 3.40
N VAL A 180 6.68 -4.61 3.56
CA VAL A 180 7.76 -4.93 2.64
C VAL A 180 7.59 -6.37 2.21
N ARG A 181 7.55 -6.61 0.90
CA ARG A 181 7.30 -7.91 0.28
C ARG A 181 8.59 -8.69 0.10
N CYS A 182 8.55 -9.98 0.42
CA CYS A 182 9.58 -10.92 0.02
C CYS A 182 9.31 -11.37 -1.41
N ASP A 183 10.24 -11.12 -2.33
CA ASP A 183 10.11 -11.44 -3.75
C ASP A 183 10.74 -12.80 -4.11
N ALA A 184 11.57 -13.36 -3.22
CA ALA A 184 12.23 -14.65 -3.39
C ALA A 184 12.00 -15.53 -2.16
N LYS A 185 11.61 -16.80 -2.38
CA LYS A 185 11.22 -17.74 -1.31
C LYS A 185 12.30 -17.98 -0.25
N ASP A 186 13.56 -17.79 -0.61
CA ASP A 186 14.71 -17.93 0.29
C ASP A 186 15.04 -16.64 1.07
N GLY A 187 14.25 -15.58 0.90
CA GLY A 187 14.47 -14.30 1.56
C GLY A 187 15.61 -13.47 0.94
N SER A 188 16.11 -13.84 -0.24
CA SER A 188 17.24 -13.13 -0.89
C SER A 188 16.84 -11.83 -1.58
N SER A 189 15.55 -11.62 -1.85
CA SER A 189 15.03 -10.45 -2.57
C SER A 189 13.80 -9.89 -1.87
N TRP A 190 13.79 -8.57 -1.70
CA TRP A 190 12.72 -7.83 -1.03
C TRP A 190 12.44 -6.52 -1.75
N SER A 191 11.19 -6.08 -1.69
CA SER A 191 10.76 -4.82 -2.26
C SER A 191 9.62 -4.18 -1.47
N GLN A 192 9.44 -2.89 -1.69
CA GLN A 192 8.46 -2.07 -1.00
C GLN A 192 7.87 -1.03 -1.94
N LYS A 193 6.76 -0.42 -1.51
CA LYS A 193 6.17 0.73 -2.18
C LYS A 193 5.89 1.83 -1.15
N SER A 194 6.45 3.02 -1.34
CA SER A 194 6.25 4.17 -0.45
C SER A 194 4.98 4.91 -0.83
N GLY A 195 3.84 4.52 -0.25
CA GLY A 195 2.55 5.14 -0.54
C GLY A 195 2.23 5.11 -2.04
N GLN A 196 2.23 6.28 -2.68
CA GLN A 196 1.94 6.44 -4.11
C GLN A 196 3.18 6.33 -5.01
N ASP A 197 4.39 6.24 -4.46
CA ASP A 197 5.65 6.16 -5.23
C ASP A 197 5.79 4.83 -5.98
N GLN A 198 6.72 4.74 -6.92
CA GLN A 198 7.01 3.50 -7.65
C GLN A 198 7.54 2.41 -6.69
N PRO A 199 7.22 1.13 -6.91
CA PRO A 199 7.85 0.04 -6.17
C PRO A 199 9.37 0.06 -6.32
N ALA A 200 10.07 -0.30 -5.25
CA ALA A 200 11.52 -0.27 -5.17
C ALA A 200 12.05 -1.43 -4.32
N ASN A 201 13.24 -1.93 -4.65
CA ASN A 201 13.95 -2.98 -3.90
C ASN A 201 15.00 -2.41 -2.94
N PHE A 202 14.78 -1.18 -2.47
CA PHE A 202 15.64 -0.47 -1.53
C PHE A 202 14.84 0.19 -0.41
N ASP A 203 15.50 0.42 0.73
CA ASP A 203 14.95 1.14 1.88
C ASP A 203 14.76 2.64 1.60
N PHE A 204 14.25 3.41 2.56
CA PHE A 204 14.00 4.85 2.36
C PHE A 204 15.27 5.70 2.22
N GLN A 205 16.46 5.12 2.37
CA GLN A 205 17.73 5.76 2.06
C GLN A 205 18.38 5.27 0.77
N GLY A 206 17.68 4.43 -0.01
CA GLY A 206 18.20 3.90 -1.27
C GLY A 206 19.17 2.74 -1.11
N LYS A 207 19.24 2.10 0.07
CA LYS A 207 20.06 0.90 0.27
C LYS A 207 19.28 -0.34 -0.16
N PRO A 208 19.88 -1.25 -0.95
CA PRO A 208 19.23 -2.50 -1.32
C PRO A 208 18.72 -3.30 -0.12
N LEU A 209 17.53 -3.88 -0.24
CA LEU A 209 16.90 -4.67 0.82
C LEU A 209 17.33 -6.14 0.74
N SER A 210 18.11 -6.59 1.73
CA SER A 210 18.43 -8.01 1.96
C SER A 210 17.80 -8.57 3.23
N ASP A 211 17.60 -7.72 4.23
CA ASP A 211 16.88 -8.03 5.47
C ASP A 211 16.10 -6.77 5.90
N PRO A 212 14.77 -6.72 5.67
CA PRO A 212 13.97 -5.55 6.00
C PRO A 212 14.08 -5.14 7.47
N SER A 213 14.25 -6.09 8.40
CA SER A 213 14.34 -5.79 9.84
C SER A 213 15.57 -4.94 10.21
N LYS A 214 16.57 -4.87 9.31
CA LYS A 214 17.80 -4.07 9.48
C LYS A 214 17.86 -2.85 8.55
N GLY A 215 16.83 -2.64 7.74
CA GLY A 215 16.73 -1.51 6.82
C GLY A 215 16.53 -0.17 7.55
N VAL A 216 16.76 0.94 6.85
CA VAL A 216 16.49 2.27 7.40
C VAL A 216 15.13 2.78 6.92
N TRP A 217 14.18 2.77 7.84
CA TRP A 217 12.79 3.13 7.57
C TRP A 217 12.44 4.50 8.14
N MET A 218 13.14 5.53 7.66
CA MET A 218 12.90 6.91 8.05
C MET A 218 12.59 7.76 6.82
N ILE A 219 11.41 8.37 6.81
CA ILE A 219 10.97 9.30 5.74
C ILE A 219 10.95 10.71 6.31
N ASN A 220 11.47 11.66 5.52
CA ASN A 220 11.22 13.07 5.75
C ASN A 220 9.83 13.42 5.19
N GLN A 221 8.86 13.65 6.08
CA GLN A 221 7.50 14.05 5.74
C GLN A 221 7.42 15.53 5.31
N GLY A 222 8.55 16.22 5.30
CA GLY A 222 8.63 17.63 4.97
C GLY A 222 8.12 18.52 6.11
N PRO A 223 7.98 19.82 5.83
CA PRO A 223 7.57 20.81 6.81
C PRO A 223 6.09 20.66 7.19
N THR A 224 5.82 20.49 8.49
CA THR A 224 4.45 20.50 9.06
C THR A 224 3.83 21.90 9.08
N LYS A 225 4.63 22.94 8.84
CA LYS A 225 4.20 24.34 8.70
C LYS A 225 4.99 25.01 7.57
N PRO A 226 4.46 26.02 6.86
CA PRO A 226 5.19 26.77 5.82
C PRO A 226 6.42 27.57 6.31
N ASP A 227 6.87 27.37 7.56
CA ASP A 227 7.99 28.07 8.18
C ASP A 227 9.36 27.45 7.85
N GLY A 228 9.38 26.29 7.17
CA GLY A 228 10.60 25.55 6.82
C GLY A 228 11.39 25.00 8.01
N LYS A 229 10.95 25.23 9.25
CA LYS A 229 11.63 24.84 10.49
C LYS A 229 10.94 23.67 11.18
N SER A 230 9.68 23.43 10.86
CA SER A 230 8.85 22.39 11.47
C SER A 230 8.86 21.08 10.66
N ALA A 231 10.01 20.67 10.12
CA ALA A 231 10.10 19.42 9.36
C ALA A 231 9.96 18.19 10.27
N PHE A 232 9.12 17.25 9.85
CA PHE A 232 8.87 16.03 10.61
C PHE A 232 9.48 14.81 9.90
N LYS A 233 10.08 13.91 10.69
CA LYS A 233 10.52 12.60 10.22
C LYS A 233 9.68 11.50 10.85
N SER A 234 8.99 10.73 10.01
CA SER A 234 8.35 9.48 10.42
C SER A 234 9.40 8.38 10.42
N GLU A 235 9.50 7.67 11.53
CA GLU A 235 10.33 6.48 11.67
C GLU A 235 9.38 5.30 11.81
N TYR A 236 9.69 4.21 11.13
CA TYR A 236 8.92 2.97 11.16
C TYR A 236 9.76 1.89 11.82
N ASN A 237 9.24 1.33 12.91
CA ASN A 237 9.88 0.27 13.65
C ASN A 237 9.40 -1.08 13.10
N PHE A 238 10.33 -2.04 13.01
CA PHE A 238 9.98 -3.42 12.64
C PHE A 238 9.05 -4.01 13.71
N ALA A 239 7.90 -4.53 13.28
CA ALA A 239 6.84 -5.01 14.15
C ALA A 239 6.69 -6.54 14.09
N ALA A 240 6.64 -7.11 12.88
CA ALA A 240 6.38 -8.53 12.71
C ALA A 240 6.78 -9.07 11.34
N TRP A 241 6.94 -10.38 11.28
CA TRP A 241 6.89 -11.15 10.06
C TRP A 241 5.50 -11.75 9.88
N MET A 242 4.93 -11.61 8.69
CA MET A 242 3.68 -12.28 8.32
C MET A 242 3.84 -13.06 7.03
N PHE A 243 3.03 -14.09 6.86
CA PHE A 243 2.85 -14.83 5.61
C PHE A 243 1.56 -14.36 4.93
N VAL A 244 1.63 -14.15 3.62
CA VAL A 244 0.49 -13.80 2.76
C VAL A 244 0.18 -15.02 1.89
N PRO A 245 -0.87 -15.78 2.19
CA PRO A 245 -1.37 -16.81 1.28
C PRO A 245 -1.78 -16.22 -0.08
N THR A 246 -1.64 -16.97 -1.17
CA THR A 246 -2.15 -16.56 -2.49
C THR A 246 -3.68 -16.57 -2.51
N ASP A 247 -4.27 -17.58 -1.87
CA ASP A 247 -5.71 -17.78 -1.82
C ASP A 247 -6.27 -17.20 -0.51
N ASN A 248 -7.53 -16.75 -0.54
CA ASN A 248 -8.29 -16.30 0.65
C ASN A 248 -7.78 -15.02 1.33
N ILE A 249 -7.02 -14.17 0.63
CA ILE A 249 -6.74 -12.81 1.10
C ILE A 249 -7.85 -11.85 0.66
N ASP A 250 -8.40 -11.07 1.58
CA ASP A 250 -9.56 -10.23 1.31
C ASP A 250 -9.38 -8.77 1.78
N ILE A 251 -8.61 -7.99 1.03
CA ILE A 251 -8.24 -6.61 1.37
C ILE A 251 -9.06 -5.56 0.60
N ILE A 252 -9.18 -4.34 1.14
CA ILE A 252 -9.73 -3.16 0.45
C ILE A 252 -9.23 -1.82 0.98
#